data_AF-A0A521PL55-F1
#
_entry.id   AF-A0A521PL55-F1
#
_cell.length_a   1.000
_cell.length_b   1.000
_cell.length_c   1.000
_cell.angle_alpha   90.00
_cell.angle_beta   90.00
_cell.angle_gamma   90.00
#
_symmetry.space_group_name_H-M   'P 1'
#
loop_
_entity.id
_entity.type
_entity.pdbx_description
1 polymer ?
#
loop_
_entity_poly.entity_id
_entity_poly.type
_entity_poly.pdbx_seq_one_letter_code
_entity_poly.pdbx_strand_id
1 'polypeptide(L)'
;MLRATLVLALAALGLSSCSGAAPKGAAESASRLLTAAYKNDRVAFEAEIDRAAVRDDVRRQVNEMARSKALEVDGGPSEFALDRMISPDALRLVDAKGAPLTAAPTPQQVAPLMKVVDGKKVCLRDAESPENCLLTFAKGTGAEAKGHWRLVGMRALDLRVEIASVGG
;
A
#
# COMPACT_ATOMS: atom_id res chain seq x y z
N MET A 1 0.47 36.02 -52.40
CA MET A 1 -0.24 34.82 -51.89
C MET A 1 0.80 33.86 -51.32
N LEU A 2 0.62 33.48 -50.04
CA LEU A 2 1.26 32.40 -49.24
C LEU A 2 2.74 32.04 -49.42
N ARG A 3 3.49 32.04 -48.29
CA ARG A 3 4.21 30.89 -47.68
C ARG A 3 5.08 31.42 -46.52
N ALA A 4 4.61 31.45 -45.28
CA ALA A 4 4.53 30.34 -44.32
C ALA A 4 5.86 29.61 -44.10
N THR A 5 6.58 29.94 -43.03
CA THR A 5 7.25 28.93 -42.17
C THR A 5 7.71 29.55 -40.85
N LEU A 6 6.86 29.43 -39.84
CA LEU A 6 7.19 29.65 -38.43
C LEU A 6 7.76 28.31 -37.92
N VAL A 7 9.06 28.23 -37.68
CA VAL A 7 9.68 27.03 -37.10
C VAL A 7 9.49 27.08 -35.59
N LEU A 8 8.45 26.39 -35.12
CA LEU A 8 8.17 26.19 -33.71
C LEU A 8 9.13 25.11 -33.18
N ALA A 9 10.14 25.51 -32.40
CA ALA A 9 10.98 24.58 -31.66
C ALA A 9 10.17 24.01 -30.48
N LEU A 10 9.61 22.80 -30.66
CA LEU A 10 9.04 22.04 -29.55
C LEU A 10 10.17 21.57 -28.63
N ALA A 11 10.27 22.16 -27.46
CA ALA A 11 11.04 21.63 -26.34
C ALA A 11 10.40 20.31 -25.89
N ALA A 12 11.01 19.19 -26.27
CA ALA A 12 10.75 17.89 -25.67
C ALA A 12 11.32 17.89 -24.24
N LEU A 13 10.52 18.36 -23.29
CA LEU A 13 10.76 18.15 -21.87
C LEU A 13 10.63 16.65 -21.60
N GLY A 14 11.78 15.98 -21.55
CA GLY A 14 11.86 14.58 -21.13
C GLY A 14 11.16 14.40 -19.79
N LEU A 15 10.21 13.47 -19.73
CA LEU A 15 9.69 12.97 -18.47
C LEU A 15 10.81 12.18 -17.79
N SER A 16 11.66 12.87 -17.05
CA SER A 16 12.50 12.26 -16.04
C SER A 16 11.56 11.52 -15.08
N SER A 17 11.49 10.20 -15.19
CA SER A 17 10.89 9.35 -14.17
C SER A 17 11.72 9.51 -12.91
N CYS A 18 11.39 10.53 -12.11
CA CYS A 18 11.84 10.62 -10.73
C CYS A 18 11.20 9.42 -10.01
N SER A 19 11.89 8.28 -10.01
CA SER A 19 11.73 7.25 -8.99
C SER A 19 12.24 7.82 -7.67
N GLY A 20 11.54 8.85 -7.17
CA GLY A 20 11.84 9.49 -5.90
C GLY A 20 11.63 8.49 -4.78
N ALA A 21 12.47 8.58 -3.74
CA ALA A 21 12.23 7.87 -2.50
C ALA A 21 10.82 8.19 -1.98
N ALA A 22 10.15 7.21 -1.39
CA ALA A 22 8.83 7.41 -0.81
C ALA A 22 8.89 8.54 0.26
N PRO A 23 7.85 9.39 0.38
CA PRO A 23 7.83 10.44 1.39
C PRO A 23 8.00 9.86 2.80
N LYS A 24 8.85 10.50 3.63
CA LYS A 24 9.15 10.06 5.00
C LYS A 24 7.90 9.74 5.84
N GLY A 25 6.88 10.60 5.78
CA GLY A 25 5.63 10.39 6.51
C GLY A 25 4.85 9.14 6.09
N ALA A 26 5.04 8.66 4.87
CA ALA A 26 4.42 7.42 4.42
C ALA A 26 5.11 6.20 5.03
N ALA A 27 6.45 6.20 5.10
CA ALA A 27 7.23 5.14 5.77
C ALA A 27 6.96 5.09 7.27
N GLU A 28 6.81 6.25 7.91
CA GLU A 28 6.43 6.34 9.32
C GLU A 28 5.02 5.76 9.57
N SER A 29 4.05 6.10 8.70
CA SER A 29 2.68 5.58 8.85
C SER A 29 2.59 4.08 8.57
N ALA A 30 3.31 3.60 7.55
CA ALA A 30 3.45 2.17 7.30
C ALA A 30 4.10 1.44 8.49
N SER A 31 5.19 1.97 9.06
CA SER A 31 5.82 1.39 10.25
C SER A 31 4.89 1.37 11.47
N ARG A 32 4.07 2.41 11.70
CA ARG A 32 3.06 2.41 12.78
C ARG A 32 1.98 1.34 12.55
N LEU A 33 1.46 1.22 11.33
CA LEU A 33 0.51 0.16 10.96
C LEU A 33 1.10 -1.24 11.21
N LEU A 34 2.32 -1.49 10.73
CA LEU A 34 2.99 -2.78 10.92
C LEU A 34 3.33 -3.04 12.39
N THR A 35 3.65 -2.01 13.16
CA THR A 35 3.82 -2.12 14.61
C THR A 35 2.50 -2.50 15.30
N ALA A 36 1.39 -1.90 14.89
CA ALA A 36 0.07 -2.26 15.41
C ALA A 36 -0.28 -3.72 15.06
N ALA A 37 0.03 -4.16 13.83
CA ALA A 37 -0.10 -5.56 13.43
C ALA A 37 0.75 -6.49 14.28
N TYR A 38 2.05 -6.18 14.45
CA TYR A 38 2.98 -6.94 15.29
C TYR A 38 2.49 -7.11 16.73
N LYS A 39 1.90 -6.05 17.31
CA LYS A 39 1.38 -6.05 18.69
C LYS A 39 -0.05 -6.60 18.81
N ASN A 40 -0.69 -6.96 17.70
CA ASN A 40 -2.13 -7.22 17.60
C ASN A 40 -3.00 -6.11 18.23
N ASP A 41 -2.57 -4.85 18.08
CA ASP A 41 -3.28 -3.68 18.61
C ASP A 41 -4.31 -3.19 17.59
N ARG A 42 -5.55 -3.63 17.77
CA ARG A 42 -6.65 -3.29 16.87
C ARG A 42 -6.95 -1.80 16.83
N VAL A 43 -6.84 -1.09 17.96
CA VAL A 43 -7.18 0.35 18.01
C VAL A 43 -6.12 1.15 17.25
N ALA A 44 -4.84 0.86 17.48
CA ALA A 44 -3.76 1.51 16.75
C ALA A 44 -3.78 1.16 15.26
N PHE A 45 -4.15 -0.07 14.89
CA PHE A 45 -4.29 -0.49 13.51
C PHE A 45 -5.38 0.31 12.79
N GLU A 46 -6.58 0.39 13.38
CA GLU A 46 -7.71 1.15 12.83
C GLU A 46 -7.39 2.65 12.68
N ALA A 47 -6.55 3.20 13.56
CA ALA A 47 -6.12 4.61 13.47
C ALA A 47 -5.29 4.91 12.21
N GLU A 48 -4.59 3.92 11.66
CA GLU A 48 -3.72 4.08 10.48
C GLU A 48 -4.42 3.70 9.15
N ILE A 49 -5.66 3.20 9.18
CA ILE A 49 -6.39 2.80 7.96
C ILE A 49 -7.54 3.72 7.61
N ASP A 50 -7.76 3.99 6.32
CA ASP A 50 -9.05 4.42 5.81
C ASP A 50 -9.92 3.18 5.63
N ARG A 51 -10.75 2.89 6.65
CA ARG A 51 -11.55 1.66 6.72
C ARG A 51 -12.44 1.46 5.50
N ALA A 52 -13.09 2.52 5.03
CA ALA A 52 -14.00 2.45 3.89
C ALA A 52 -13.21 2.15 2.61
N ALA A 53 -12.12 2.88 2.37
CA ALA A 53 -11.29 2.66 1.18
C ALA A 53 -10.69 1.25 1.14
N VAL A 54 -10.14 0.77 2.26
CA VAL A 54 -9.56 -0.58 2.33
C VAL A 54 -10.64 -1.65 2.13
N ARG A 55 -11.83 -1.47 2.70
CA ARG A 55 -12.93 -2.43 2.51
C ARG A 55 -13.37 -2.52 1.07
N ASP A 56 -13.52 -1.39 0.40
CA ASP A 56 -13.89 -1.36 -1.02
C ASP A 56 -12.81 -1.99 -1.91
N ASP A 57 -11.54 -1.77 -1.56
CA ASP A 57 -10.39 -2.37 -2.24
C ASP A 57 -10.37 -3.91 -2.13
N VAL A 58 -10.52 -4.44 -0.90
CA VAL A 58 -10.56 -5.88 -0.64
C VAL A 58 -11.79 -6.51 -1.29
N ARG A 59 -12.97 -5.88 -1.19
CA ARG A 59 -14.20 -6.37 -1.83
C ARG A 59 -14.01 -6.51 -3.34
N ARG A 60 -13.40 -5.51 -3.99
CA ARG A 60 -13.12 -5.54 -5.42
C ARG A 60 -12.23 -6.74 -5.79
N GLN A 61 -11.12 -6.95 -5.07
CA GLN A 61 -10.21 -8.07 -5.30
C GLN A 61 -10.88 -9.43 -5.11
N VAL A 62 -11.68 -9.60 -4.05
CA VAL A 62 -12.40 -10.87 -3.82
C VAL A 62 -13.41 -11.15 -4.93
N ASN A 63 -14.14 -10.12 -5.38
CA ASN A 63 -15.10 -10.25 -6.49
C ASN A 63 -14.40 -10.57 -7.82
N GLU A 64 -13.24 -9.95 -8.09
CA GLU A 64 -12.42 -10.26 -9.28
C GLU A 64 -11.93 -11.71 -9.27
N MET A 65 -11.48 -12.20 -8.12
CA MET A 65 -11.08 -13.60 -7.94
C MET A 65 -12.26 -14.57 -8.07
N ALA A 66 -13.45 -14.23 -7.55
CA ALA A 66 -14.63 -15.07 -7.68
C ALA A 66 -15.03 -15.22 -9.15
N ARG A 67 -15.05 -14.09 -9.89
CA ARG A 67 -15.31 -14.07 -11.34
C ARG A 67 -14.29 -14.88 -12.13
N SER A 68 -12.98 -14.77 -11.81
CA SER A 68 -11.95 -15.54 -12.52
C SER A 68 -12.06 -17.06 -12.30
N LYS A 69 -12.75 -17.48 -11.24
CA LYS A 69 -13.05 -18.88 -10.92
C LYS A 69 -14.45 -19.33 -11.40
N ALA A 70 -15.16 -18.50 -12.16
CA ALA A 70 -16.55 -18.72 -12.57
C ALA A 70 -17.50 -19.01 -11.39
N LEU A 71 -17.19 -18.46 -10.21
CA LEU A 71 -18.05 -18.50 -9.04
C LEU A 71 -18.80 -17.17 -8.97
N GLU A 72 -20.05 -17.16 -9.43
CA GLU A 72 -20.95 -16.03 -9.17
C GLU A 72 -21.62 -16.26 -7.82
N VAL A 73 -21.31 -15.40 -6.85
CA VAL A 73 -21.94 -15.40 -5.54
C VAL A 73 -22.94 -14.26 -5.53
N ASP A 74 -24.23 -14.59 -5.55
CA ASP A 74 -25.30 -13.60 -5.37
C ASP A 74 -25.10 -12.87 -4.04
N GLY A 75 -24.91 -11.55 -4.12
CA GLY A 75 -24.68 -10.67 -2.96
C GLY A 75 -23.21 -10.42 -2.58
N GLY A 76 -22.24 -11.10 -3.20
CA GLY A 76 -20.80 -10.89 -2.94
C GLY A 76 -20.33 -11.33 -1.55
N PRO A 77 -19.07 -11.03 -1.15
CA PRO A 77 -18.56 -11.36 0.17
C PRO A 77 -19.26 -10.55 1.25
N SER A 78 -19.61 -11.20 2.36
CA SER A 78 -20.25 -10.51 3.49
C SER A 78 -19.32 -9.47 4.12
N GLU A 79 -19.90 -8.37 4.62
CA GLU A 79 -19.14 -7.32 5.31
C GLU A 79 -18.35 -7.87 6.50
N PHE A 80 -18.91 -8.85 7.22
CA PHE A 80 -18.23 -9.52 8.32
C PHE A 80 -16.98 -10.30 7.86
N ALA A 81 -17.05 -10.97 6.70
CA ALA A 81 -15.90 -11.68 6.16
C ALA A 81 -14.79 -10.71 5.73
N LEU A 82 -15.17 -9.64 5.00
CA LEU A 82 -14.24 -8.56 4.65
C LEU A 82 -13.62 -7.96 5.91
N ASP A 83 -14.39 -7.83 6.98
CA ASP A 83 -13.90 -7.22 8.20
C ASP A 83 -12.87 -8.04 8.96
N ARG A 84 -12.90 -9.37 8.82
CA ARG A 84 -11.85 -10.25 9.35
C ARG A 84 -10.59 -10.20 8.51
N MET A 85 -10.73 -10.04 7.19
CA MET A 85 -9.60 -9.88 6.27
C MET A 85 -8.84 -8.58 6.54
N ILE A 86 -9.52 -7.54 7.06
CA ILE A 86 -8.94 -6.25 7.41
C ILE A 86 -8.77 -6.18 8.93
N SER A 87 -7.74 -6.88 9.41
CA SER A 87 -7.39 -6.94 10.83
C SER A 87 -5.87 -7.04 11.01
N PRO A 88 -5.34 -6.72 12.21
CA PRO A 88 -3.93 -6.95 12.54
C PRO A 88 -3.46 -8.37 12.22
N ASP A 89 -4.25 -9.38 12.60
CA ASP A 89 -3.93 -10.81 12.44
C ASP A 89 -3.85 -11.26 10.97
N ALA A 90 -4.41 -10.49 10.04
CA ALA A 90 -4.30 -10.79 8.61
C ALA A 90 -2.88 -10.53 8.05
N LEU A 91 -2.07 -9.69 8.74
CA LEU A 91 -0.72 -9.35 8.31
C LEU A 91 0.29 -10.30 8.95
N ARG A 92 0.92 -11.14 8.13
CA ARG A 92 2.02 -11.99 8.57
C ARG A 92 3.34 -11.26 8.37
N LEU A 93 3.95 -10.82 9.47
CA LEU A 93 5.24 -10.12 9.44
C LEU A 93 6.38 -11.12 9.65
N VAL A 94 7.32 -11.15 8.71
CA VAL A 94 8.41 -12.12 8.68
C VAL A 94 9.74 -11.47 8.33
N ASP A 95 10.84 -12.11 8.73
CA ASP A 95 12.18 -11.79 8.27
C ASP A 95 12.47 -12.39 6.87
N ALA A 96 13.66 -12.10 6.34
CA ALA A 96 14.12 -12.61 5.04
C ALA A 96 14.26 -14.15 4.97
N LYS A 97 14.22 -14.86 6.11
CA LYS A 97 14.22 -16.32 6.18
C LYS A 97 12.79 -16.87 6.32
N GLY A 98 11.78 -16.01 6.37
CA GLY A 98 10.39 -16.36 6.60
C GLY A 98 10.02 -16.68 8.04
N ALA A 99 10.91 -16.44 9.00
CA ALA A 99 10.60 -16.58 10.41
C ALA A 99 9.78 -15.36 10.90
N PRO A 100 8.87 -15.52 11.87
CA PRO A 100 8.19 -14.39 12.49
C PRO A 100 9.18 -13.35 13.02
N LEU A 101 8.86 -12.07 12.87
CA LEU A 101 9.71 -11.01 13.41
C LEU A 101 9.83 -11.10 14.94
N THR A 102 10.99 -10.72 15.46
CA THR A 102 11.27 -10.66 16.90
C THR A 102 11.12 -9.26 17.48
N ALA A 103 10.92 -8.25 16.63
CA ALA A 103 10.69 -6.86 17.00
C ALA A 103 9.81 -6.16 15.96
N ALA A 104 9.17 -5.07 16.39
CA ALA A 104 8.34 -4.26 15.51
C ALA A 104 9.18 -3.56 14.41
N PRO A 105 8.71 -3.49 13.15
CA PRO A 105 9.45 -2.83 12.07
C PRO A 105 9.61 -1.32 12.27
N THR A 106 10.84 -0.83 12.11
CA THR A 106 11.13 0.62 12.16
C THR A 106 10.87 1.31 10.82
N PRO A 107 10.65 2.65 10.79
CA PRO A 107 10.50 3.38 9.53
C PRO A 107 11.69 3.22 8.58
N GLN A 108 12.91 3.06 9.12
CA GLN A 108 14.14 2.85 8.34
C GLN A 108 14.15 1.50 7.63
N GLN A 109 13.57 0.46 8.24
CA GLN A 109 13.40 -0.86 7.62
C GLN A 109 12.29 -0.86 6.57
N VAL A 110 11.24 -0.06 6.77
CA VAL A 110 10.07 -0.03 5.89
C VAL A 110 10.30 0.84 4.65
N ALA A 111 11.00 1.97 4.78
CA ALA A 111 11.19 2.93 3.68
C ALA A 111 11.74 2.32 2.37
N PRO A 112 12.76 1.42 2.38
CA PRO A 112 13.28 0.81 1.16
C PRO A 112 12.28 -0.10 0.43
N LEU A 113 11.29 -0.62 1.15
CA LEU A 113 10.23 -1.46 0.58
C LEU A 113 9.17 -0.64 -0.15
N MET A 114 9.15 0.67 0.06
CA MET A 114 8.14 1.54 -0.49
C MET A 114 8.47 1.99 -1.92
N LYS A 115 7.43 2.05 -2.75
CA LYS A 115 7.47 2.56 -4.13
C LYS A 115 6.44 3.65 -4.29
N VAL A 116 6.81 4.74 -4.95
CA VAL A 116 5.85 5.77 -5.37
C VAL A 116 4.98 5.21 -6.50
N VAL A 117 3.66 5.23 -6.29
CA VAL A 117 2.69 4.82 -7.30
C VAL A 117 2.29 6.03 -8.14
N ASP A 118 1.96 7.13 -7.48
CA ASP A 118 1.66 8.43 -8.10
C ASP A 118 1.95 9.58 -7.10
N GLY A 119 1.63 10.82 -7.47
CA GLY A 119 1.89 12.00 -6.63
C GLY A 119 1.17 12.05 -5.28
N LYS A 120 0.20 11.15 -5.02
CA LYS A 120 -0.60 11.07 -3.80
C LYS A 120 -0.59 9.69 -3.15
N LYS A 121 -0.10 8.66 -3.84
CA LYS A 121 -0.08 7.28 -3.40
C LYS A 121 1.32 6.68 -3.41
N VAL A 122 1.60 5.89 -2.40
CA VAL A 122 2.77 5.02 -2.33
C VAL A 122 2.34 3.62 -1.95
N CYS A 123 3.11 2.61 -2.34
CA CYS A 123 2.84 1.25 -1.95
C CYS A 123 4.04 0.57 -1.30
N LEU A 124 3.76 -0.25 -0.30
CA LEU A 124 4.70 -1.22 0.24
C LEU A 124 4.67 -2.44 -0.69
N ARG A 125 5.82 -2.76 -1.27
CA ARG A 125 5.96 -3.83 -2.25
C ARG A 125 6.06 -5.20 -1.60
N ASP A 126 5.70 -6.21 -2.36
CA ASP A 126 6.03 -7.59 -2.07
C ASP A 126 7.53 -7.82 -2.28
N ALA A 127 8.18 -8.53 -1.35
CA ALA A 127 9.60 -8.84 -1.44
C ALA A 127 9.88 -9.91 -2.52
N GLU A 128 8.96 -10.86 -2.68
CA GLU A 128 9.06 -11.95 -3.66
C GLU A 128 8.64 -11.48 -5.06
N SER A 129 7.88 -10.40 -5.16
CA SER A 129 7.35 -9.86 -6.42
C SER A 129 7.27 -8.32 -6.38
N PRO A 130 8.40 -7.60 -6.53
CA PRO A 130 8.48 -6.14 -6.30
C PRO A 130 7.57 -5.27 -7.17
N GLU A 131 7.04 -5.81 -8.26
CA GLU A 131 6.00 -5.18 -9.08
C GLU A 131 4.63 -5.13 -8.38
N ASN A 132 4.39 -6.02 -7.42
CA ASN A 132 3.13 -6.13 -6.72
C ASN A 132 3.12 -5.28 -5.44
N CYS A 133 2.03 -4.54 -5.25
CA CYS A 133 1.79 -3.76 -4.04
C CYS A 133 0.99 -4.60 -3.02
N LEU A 134 1.53 -4.76 -1.82
CA LEU A 134 0.85 -5.42 -0.70
C LEU A 134 -0.08 -4.46 0.03
N LEU A 135 0.44 -3.26 0.33
CA LEU A 135 -0.25 -2.22 1.08
C LEU A 135 -0.11 -0.90 0.33
N THR A 136 -1.20 -0.18 0.11
CA THR A 136 -1.20 1.11 -0.57
C THR A 136 -1.63 2.21 0.40
N PHE A 137 -0.82 3.24 0.51
CA PHE A 137 -1.06 4.39 1.37
C PHE A 137 -1.35 5.62 0.52
N ALA A 138 -2.32 6.42 0.95
CA ALA A 138 -2.59 7.72 0.35
C ALA A 138 -2.45 8.83 1.37
N LYS A 139 -2.00 9.99 0.89
CA LYS A 139 -1.94 11.21 1.69
C LYS A 139 -3.35 11.73 1.91
N GLY A 140 -3.74 11.93 3.17
CA GLY A 140 -5.00 12.57 3.51
C GLY A 140 -5.13 13.97 2.89
N THR A 141 -6.27 14.24 2.25
CA THR A 141 -6.53 15.50 1.54
C THR A 141 -7.41 16.47 2.32
N GLY A 142 -7.87 16.10 3.52
CA GLY A 142 -8.73 16.92 4.39
C GLY A 142 -7.96 17.84 5.34
N ALA A 143 -8.64 18.86 5.88
CA ALA A 143 -8.06 19.83 6.82
C ALA A 143 -7.52 19.17 8.11
N GLU A 144 -8.16 18.10 8.57
CA GLU A 144 -7.78 17.32 9.74
C GLU A 144 -6.72 16.24 9.45
N ALA A 145 -6.47 15.95 8.16
CA ALA A 145 -5.58 14.88 7.71
C ALA A 145 -4.33 15.41 6.99
N LYS A 146 -4.04 16.72 7.09
CA LYS A 146 -2.94 17.36 6.36
C LYS A 146 -1.60 16.69 6.67
N GLY A 147 -1.18 15.81 5.77
CA GLY A 147 0.11 15.12 5.85
C GLY A 147 0.08 13.74 6.49
N HIS A 148 -1.05 13.29 7.05
CA HIS A 148 -1.18 11.91 7.55
C HIS A 148 -1.39 10.95 6.38
N TRP A 149 -0.62 9.88 6.31
CA TRP A 149 -0.78 8.83 5.32
C TRP A 149 -1.62 7.70 5.91
N ARG A 150 -2.71 7.33 5.26
CA ARG A 150 -3.55 6.21 5.70
C ARG A 150 -3.48 5.08 4.70
N LEU A 151 -3.59 3.84 5.18
CA LEU A 151 -3.78 2.68 4.31
C LEU A 151 -5.12 2.84 3.59
N VAL A 152 -5.11 2.77 2.26
CA VAL A 152 -6.31 2.86 1.40
C VAL A 152 -6.50 1.64 0.51
N GLY A 153 -5.51 0.74 0.47
CA GLY A 153 -5.61 -0.51 -0.27
C GLY A 153 -4.72 -1.58 0.36
N MET A 154 -5.16 -2.82 0.26
CA MET A 154 -4.54 -3.97 0.92
C MET A 154 -4.80 -5.22 0.10
N ARG A 155 -3.76 -6.03 -0.14
CA ARG A 155 -3.93 -7.33 -0.79
C ARG A 155 -4.88 -8.21 0.05
N ALA A 156 -5.89 -8.76 -0.59
CA ALA A 156 -6.95 -9.51 0.08
C ALA A 156 -6.50 -10.87 0.65
N LEU A 157 -5.50 -11.51 0.05
CA LEU A 157 -5.03 -12.85 0.41
C LEU A 157 -3.51 -12.89 0.55
N ASP A 158 -3.03 -13.87 1.33
CA ASP A 158 -1.61 -14.18 1.52
C ASP A 158 -0.77 -12.93 1.84
N LEU A 159 -1.28 -12.09 2.72
CA LEU A 159 -0.66 -10.82 3.10
C LEU A 159 0.54 -11.05 4.03
N ARG A 160 1.64 -11.46 3.41
CA ARG A 160 2.96 -11.65 4.01
C ARG A 160 3.80 -10.42 3.72
N VAL A 161 4.26 -9.75 4.78
CA VAL A 161 5.17 -8.61 4.68
C VAL A 161 6.54 -9.05 5.19
N GLU A 162 7.50 -9.12 4.28
CA GLU A 162 8.88 -9.39 4.63
C GLU A 162 9.62 -8.10 4.96
N ILE A 163 10.31 -8.10 6.09
CA ILE A 163 11.12 -6.97 6.55
C ILE A 163 12.58 -7.42 6.59
N ALA A 164 13.44 -6.71 5.86
CA ALA A 164 14.87 -6.91 5.95
C ALA A 164 15.34 -6.63 7.40
N SER A 165 16.08 -7.56 8.00
CA SER A 165 16.79 -7.26 9.24
C SER A 165 17.86 -6.22 8.92
N VAL A 166 17.87 -5.08 9.62
CA VAL A 166 19.05 -4.23 9.58
C VAL A 166 20.17 -5.05 10.21
N GLY A 167 21.22 -5.36 9.45
CA GLY A 167 22.43 -5.95 10.03
C GLY A 167 22.87 -5.06 11.19
N GLY A 168 22.99 -5.65 12.38
CA GLY A 168 23.58 -5.00 13.54
C GLY A 168 25.06 -4.72 13.35
#